data_AF-A0AAN8JYX8-F1
#
_entry.id   AF-A0AAN8JYX8-F1
#
_cell.length_a   1.000
_cell.length_b   1.000
_cell.length_c   1.000
_cell.angle_alpha   90.00
_cell.angle_beta   90.00
_cell.angle_gamma   90.00
#
_symmetry.space_group_name_H-M   'P 1'
#
loop_
_entity.id
_entity.type
_entity.pdbx_description
1 polymer ?
#
loop_
_entity_poly.entity_id
_entity_poly.type
_entity_poly.pdbx_seq_one_letter_code
_entity_poly.pdbx_strand_id
1 'polypeptide(L)'
;MVILKFVLLATFVAICTSNPLIQTECPKNICLALMCVPDDPICKGGKIVPGAGYCGCCAACVRPQEDSKVGKCVEKNNNGLIGAQTFKCKPDGSFAPVRCQGSVCYCVDDEGTQLPGYSQTIGQTASMDCRCARDEKNYSKTGLLGKMFNCQDNGNYSPYKCVGSVCFCTDENGLIKGSKMVNIGELSSLQCTQ
;
A
#
# COMPACT_ATOMS: atom_id res chain seq x y z
N MET A 1 -6.48 7.51 -53.27
CA MET A 1 -5.67 7.26 -54.47
C MET A 1 -4.27 7.82 -54.24
N VAL A 2 -3.33 6.99 -53.76
CA VAL A 2 -1.99 6.75 -54.32
C VAL A 2 -1.60 5.37 -53.80
N ILE A 3 -1.28 4.51 -54.74
CA ILE A 3 -0.84 3.13 -54.57
C ILE A 3 0.70 3.17 -54.64
N LEU A 4 1.40 2.43 -53.77
CA LEU A 4 2.66 1.82 -54.19
C LEU A 4 2.86 0.46 -53.50
N LYS A 5 3.26 -0.49 -54.33
CA LYS A 5 3.16 -1.94 -54.21
C LYS A 5 4.23 -2.56 -53.30
N PHE A 6 3.86 -3.72 -52.76
CA PHE A 6 4.71 -4.76 -52.18
C PHE A 6 5.96 -5.07 -53.01
N VAL A 7 7.13 -5.17 -52.35
CA VAL A 7 8.13 -6.22 -52.62
C VAL A 7 8.66 -6.76 -51.29
N LEU A 8 8.81 -8.08 -51.31
CA LEU A 8 9.16 -9.06 -50.29
C LEU A 8 10.53 -8.86 -49.60
N LEU A 9 10.66 -9.53 -48.43
CA LEU A 9 11.83 -9.95 -47.66
C LEU A 9 12.41 -9.03 -46.57
N ALA A 10 12.85 -9.72 -45.50
CA ALA A 10 13.66 -9.31 -44.36
C ALA A 10 12.92 -8.76 -43.13
N THR A 11 12.68 -9.70 -42.19
CA THR A 11 12.83 -9.53 -40.74
C THR A 11 12.19 -8.26 -40.16
N PHE A 12 10.99 -8.42 -39.61
CA PHE A 12 10.44 -7.49 -38.63
C PHE A 12 11.41 -7.34 -37.46
N VAL A 13 12.25 -6.31 -37.50
CA VAL A 13 12.83 -5.73 -36.30
C VAL A 13 11.67 -5.01 -35.62
N ALA A 14 11.01 -5.70 -34.69
CA ALA A 14 10.07 -5.07 -33.78
C ALA A 14 10.87 -4.20 -32.81
N ILE A 15 11.09 -2.94 -33.18
CA ILE A 15 11.61 -1.93 -32.26
C ILE A 15 10.50 -1.70 -31.23
N CYS A 16 10.64 -2.29 -30.05
CA CYS A 16 9.76 -2.02 -28.92
C CYS A 16 10.02 -0.58 -28.46
N THR A 17 9.27 0.38 -29.00
CA THR A 17 9.17 1.70 -28.39
C THR A 17 8.41 1.55 -27.07
N SER A 18 9.00 2.13 -26.02
CA SER A 18 8.60 2.03 -24.63
C SER A 18 7.11 2.26 -24.40
N ASN A 19 6.38 1.20 -24.06
CA ASN A 19 5.11 1.29 -23.36
C ASN A 19 5.08 0.14 -22.32
N PRO A 20 5.03 0.42 -21.01
CA PRO A 20 5.15 -0.61 -19.99
C PRO A 20 3.79 -1.27 -19.78
N LEU A 21 3.38 -2.10 -20.75
CA LEU A 21 2.42 -3.14 -20.46
C LEU A 21 3.23 -4.30 -19.90
N ILE A 22 3.21 -4.44 -18.57
CA ILE A 22 3.55 -5.68 -17.89
C ILE A 22 2.67 -6.77 -18.52
N GLN A 23 3.21 -7.51 -19.48
CA GLN A 23 2.59 -8.73 -19.97
C GLN A 23 2.73 -9.76 -18.84
N THR A 24 1.64 -10.02 -18.15
CA THR A 24 1.56 -11.02 -17.05
C THR A 24 1.62 -12.46 -17.55
N GLU A 25 1.73 -12.69 -18.87
CA GLU A 25 1.79 -14.03 -19.46
C GLU A 25 3.00 -14.15 -20.40
N CYS A 26 3.97 -14.95 -19.96
CA CYS A 26 5.15 -15.30 -20.75
C CYS A 26 4.79 -16.44 -21.72
N PRO A 27 5.04 -16.29 -23.04
CA PRO A 27 4.79 -17.36 -24.01
C PRO A 27 5.63 -18.61 -23.70
N LYS A 28 5.04 -19.80 -23.81
CA LYS A 28 5.67 -21.08 -23.39
C LYS A 28 6.99 -21.42 -24.08
N ASN A 29 7.34 -20.79 -25.20
CA ASN A 29 8.58 -21.02 -25.95
C ASN A 29 9.43 -19.75 -26.13
N ILE A 30 9.18 -18.69 -25.36
CA ILE A 30 9.85 -17.40 -25.56
C ILE A 30 11.39 -17.50 -25.42
N CYS A 31 11.89 -18.41 -24.59
CA CYS A 31 13.33 -18.61 -24.42
C CYS A 31 14.03 -19.20 -25.65
N LEU A 32 13.33 -19.91 -26.54
CA LEU A 32 13.94 -20.46 -27.77
C LEU A 32 14.28 -19.38 -28.80
N ALA A 33 13.60 -18.23 -28.74
CA ALA A 33 13.77 -17.13 -29.67
C ALA A 33 14.59 -15.97 -29.09
N LEU A 34 15.10 -16.12 -27.86
CA LEU A 34 15.75 -15.04 -27.12
C LEU A 34 17.26 -15.28 -27.02
N MET A 35 18.05 -14.26 -27.37
CA MET A 35 19.48 -14.23 -27.10
C MET A 35 19.74 -13.31 -25.92
N CYS A 36 20.26 -13.86 -24.82
CA CYS A 36 20.68 -13.07 -23.68
C CYS A 36 22.05 -12.45 -23.96
N VAL A 37 22.14 -11.13 -23.86
CA VAL A 37 23.42 -10.42 -23.87
C VAL A 37 24.08 -10.64 -22.50
N PRO A 38 25.41 -10.85 -22.41
CA PRO A 38 26.08 -10.95 -21.12
C PRO A 38 25.71 -9.76 -20.24
N ASP A 39 25.33 -10.06 -18.99
CA ASP A 39 24.95 -9.07 -17.99
C ASP A 39 25.99 -7.93 -17.96
N ASP A 40 25.48 -6.71 -17.90
CA ASP A 40 26.19 -5.44 -17.69
C ASP A 40 27.52 -5.71 -16.95
N PRO A 41 28.71 -5.40 -17.52
CA PRO A 41 30.01 -5.87 -17.04
C PRO A 41 30.38 -5.46 -15.60
N ILE A 42 29.46 -4.83 -14.88
CA ILE A 42 29.63 -4.32 -13.54
C ILE A 42 28.38 -4.63 -12.69
N CYS A 43 28.09 -5.92 -12.45
CA CYS A 43 27.26 -6.35 -11.31
C CYS A 43 27.99 -6.14 -9.97
N LYS A 44 28.58 -4.96 -9.75
CA LYS A 44 29.24 -4.60 -8.48
C LYS A 44 28.19 -4.46 -7.39
N GLY A 45 28.43 -5.13 -6.27
CA GLY A 45 27.51 -5.16 -5.12
C GLY A 45 26.24 -5.98 -5.35
N GLY A 46 26.15 -6.79 -6.41
CA GLY A 46 25.01 -7.67 -6.69
C GLY A 46 25.42 -9.12 -6.91
N LYS A 47 24.43 -9.99 -7.15
CA LYS A 47 24.59 -11.40 -7.49
C LYS A 47 23.85 -11.68 -8.79
N ILE A 48 24.51 -12.36 -9.72
CA ILE A 48 23.87 -12.86 -10.94
C ILE A 48 22.97 -14.05 -10.56
N VAL A 49 21.68 -13.95 -10.85
CA VAL A 49 20.69 -14.99 -10.59
C VAL A 49 20.21 -15.55 -11.94
N PRO A 50 20.43 -16.85 -12.23
CA PRO A 50 19.93 -17.47 -13.45
C PRO A 50 18.40 -17.51 -13.45
N GLY A 51 17.78 -17.17 -14.58
CA GLY A 51 16.32 -17.16 -14.73
C GLY A 51 15.60 -16.03 -13.98
N ALA A 52 16.32 -15.00 -13.53
CA ALA A 52 15.72 -13.80 -12.94
C ALA A 52 15.43 -12.69 -13.97
N GLY A 53 15.97 -12.81 -15.19
CA GLY A 53 15.75 -11.89 -16.31
C GLY A 53 14.68 -12.41 -17.27
N TYR A 54 14.04 -11.47 -17.98
CA TYR A 54 13.05 -11.66 -19.05
C TYR A 54 12.35 -13.04 -19.07
N CYS A 55 11.18 -13.14 -18.42
CA CYS A 55 10.35 -14.36 -18.41
C CYS A 55 11.07 -15.64 -17.94
N GLY A 56 12.16 -15.51 -17.17
CA GLY A 56 12.95 -16.65 -16.70
C GLY A 56 13.97 -17.18 -17.71
N CYS A 57 14.14 -16.53 -18.85
CA CYS A 57 15.02 -16.99 -19.92
C CYS A 57 16.47 -16.51 -19.76
N CYS A 58 16.68 -15.36 -19.12
CA CYS A 58 17.99 -14.76 -18.96
C CYS A 58 18.41 -14.71 -17.48
N ALA A 59 19.73 -14.67 -17.27
CA ALA A 59 20.25 -14.22 -15.98
C ALA A 59 19.97 -12.72 -15.80
N ALA A 60 19.93 -12.28 -14.55
CA ALA A 60 19.89 -10.86 -14.21
C ALA A 60 20.76 -10.58 -12.99
N CYS A 61 21.41 -9.41 -12.99
CA CYS A 61 22.06 -8.88 -11.80
C CYS A 61 21.03 -8.42 -10.76
N VAL A 62 20.93 -9.13 -9.63
CA VAL A 62 20.11 -8.74 -8.49
C VAL A 62 21.01 -8.10 -7.44
N ARG A 63 20.70 -6.87 -7.02
CA ARG A 63 21.41 -6.19 -5.92
C ARG A 63 20.62 -6.35 -4.62
N PRO A 64 21.29 -6.44 -3.44
CA PRO A 64 20.63 -6.27 -2.17
C PRO A 64 19.85 -4.95 -2.22
N GLN A 65 18.55 -5.05 -2.01
CA GLN A 65 17.71 -3.87 -1.91
C GLN A 65 18.12 -3.17 -0.61
N GLU A 66 18.57 -1.92 -0.69
CA GLU A 66 18.74 -1.10 0.52
C GLU A 66 17.47 -1.23 1.38
N ASP A 67 17.65 -1.37 2.70
CA ASP A 67 16.64 -1.73 3.71
C ASP A 67 15.32 -0.93 3.66
N SER A 68 15.28 0.11 2.83
CA SER A 68 14.12 0.96 2.59
C SER A 68 13.04 0.33 1.68
N LYS A 69 13.28 -0.81 1.01
CA LYS A 69 12.26 -1.47 0.16
C LYS A 69 12.11 -2.98 0.34
N VAL A 70 12.86 -3.60 1.26
CA VAL A 70 12.49 -4.93 1.76
C VAL A 70 11.26 -4.71 2.64
N GLY A 71 10.14 -5.37 2.31
CA GLY A 71 8.96 -5.33 3.16
C GLY A 71 9.33 -5.73 4.58
N LYS A 72 9.22 -4.78 5.54
CA LYS A 72 9.51 -5.03 6.96
C LYS A 72 8.57 -6.08 7.55
N CYS A 73 7.37 -6.17 6.98
CA CYS A 73 6.36 -7.13 7.39
C CYS A 73 6.62 -8.50 6.74
N VAL A 74 6.75 -9.53 7.57
CA VAL A 74 6.82 -10.93 7.14
C VAL A 74 5.59 -11.66 7.67
N GLU A 75 4.72 -12.14 6.78
CA GLU A 75 3.56 -12.93 7.16
C GLU A 75 4.03 -14.28 7.72
N LYS A 76 3.87 -14.48 9.03
CA LYS A 76 4.07 -15.80 9.66
C LYS A 76 2.75 -16.55 9.64
N ASN A 77 2.68 -17.62 8.84
CA ASN A 77 1.54 -18.52 8.84
C ASN A 77 1.55 -19.37 10.12
N ASN A 78 0.82 -18.92 11.14
CA ASN A 78 0.64 -19.69 12.36
C ASN A 78 -0.55 -20.62 12.15
N ASN A 79 -0.27 -21.86 11.71
CA ASN A 79 -1.23 -22.95 11.45
C ASN A 79 -2.29 -23.10 12.57
N GLY A 80 -3.38 -22.32 12.52
CA GLY A 80 -4.59 -22.52 13.32
C GLY A 80 -4.46 -22.36 14.84
N LEU A 81 -3.37 -21.78 15.36
CA LEU A 81 -3.23 -21.55 16.81
C LEU A 81 -4.14 -20.39 17.24
N ILE A 82 -5.20 -20.71 17.97
CA ILE A 82 -6.11 -19.74 18.58
C ILE A 82 -5.29 -18.87 19.56
N GLY A 83 -5.17 -17.58 19.27
CA GLY A 83 -4.38 -16.63 20.06
C GLY A 83 -2.97 -16.32 19.54
N ALA A 84 -2.53 -16.93 18.44
CA ALA A 84 -1.25 -16.60 17.83
C ALA A 84 -1.27 -15.22 17.17
N GLN A 85 -0.16 -14.48 17.30
CA GLN A 85 0.04 -13.18 16.64
C GLN A 85 0.11 -13.39 15.12
N THR A 86 -0.98 -13.07 14.41
CA THR A 86 -0.99 -13.05 12.95
C THR A 86 -0.67 -11.64 12.45
N PHE A 87 0.38 -11.53 11.66
CA PHE A 87 0.73 -10.30 10.96
C PHE A 87 0.17 -10.40 9.54
N LYS A 88 -0.65 -9.42 9.16
CA LYS A 88 -1.04 -9.22 7.76
C LYS A 88 -0.13 -8.15 7.17
N CYS A 89 0.40 -8.41 5.99
CA CYS A 89 1.26 -7.46 5.29
C CYS A 89 0.50 -6.82 4.14
N LYS A 90 0.78 -5.54 3.88
CA LYS A 90 0.31 -4.86 2.68
C LYS A 90 1.22 -5.23 1.48
N PRO A 91 0.75 -5.04 0.23
CA PRO A 91 1.56 -5.31 -0.96
C PRO A 91 2.85 -4.47 -1.04
N ASP A 92 2.88 -3.32 -0.39
CA ASP A 92 4.05 -2.45 -0.28
C ASP A 92 5.08 -2.93 0.77
N GLY A 93 4.78 -4.03 1.48
CA GLY A 93 5.65 -4.61 2.50
C GLY A 93 5.54 -3.96 3.88
N SER A 94 4.63 -3.00 4.07
CA SER A 94 4.30 -2.42 5.38
C SER A 94 3.33 -3.32 6.17
N PHE A 95 3.23 -3.09 7.48
CA PHE A 95 2.26 -3.79 8.30
C PHE A 95 0.83 -3.32 7.98
N ALA A 96 -0.13 -4.25 8.00
CA ALA A 96 -1.55 -3.90 8.01
C ALA A 96 -1.86 -3.05 9.25
N PRO A 97 -2.80 -2.08 9.15
CA PRO A 97 -2.98 -1.07 10.17
C PRO A 97 -3.68 -1.60 11.43
N VAL A 98 -4.39 -2.73 11.35
CA VAL A 98 -5.06 -3.39 12.48
C VAL A 98 -4.31 -4.66 12.85
N ARG A 99 -4.03 -4.83 14.14
CA ARG A 99 -3.43 -6.04 14.70
C ARG A 99 -4.29 -6.58 15.83
N CYS A 100 -4.58 -7.87 15.79
CA CYS A 100 -5.36 -8.54 16.83
C CYS A 100 -4.48 -9.51 17.62
N GLN A 101 -4.60 -9.48 18.95
CA GLN A 101 -3.94 -10.40 19.87
C GLN A 101 -4.95 -10.88 20.90
N GLY A 102 -5.27 -12.17 20.88
CA GLY A 102 -6.36 -12.73 21.69
C GLY A 102 -7.70 -12.08 21.32
N SER A 103 -8.37 -11.47 22.29
CA SER A 103 -9.69 -10.86 22.13
C SER A 103 -9.67 -9.34 21.91
N VAL A 104 -8.47 -8.76 21.76
CA VAL A 104 -8.29 -7.31 21.59
C VAL A 104 -7.56 -7.04 20.27
N CYS A 105 -8.05 -6.05 19.53
CA CYS A 105 -7.40 -5.51 18.36
C CYS A 105 -6.98 -4.06 18.61
N TYR A 106 -5.89 -3.64 18.02
CA TYR A 106 -5.32 -2.32 18.20
C TYR A 106 -4.70 -1.81 16.90
N CYS A 107 -4.56 -0.50 16.81
CA CYS A 107 -3.90 0.13 15.66
C CYS A 107 -2.38 0.02 15.77
N VAL A 108 -1.72 -0.17 14.64
CA VAL A 108 -0.25 -0.17 14.53
C VAL A 108 0.22 0.83 13.46
N ASP A 109 1.42 1.38 13.62
CA ASP A 109 2.08 2.20 12.60
C ASP A 109 2.59 1.36 11.41
N ASP A 110 3.21 2.02 10.44
CA ASP A 110 3.79 1.38 9.24
C ASP A 110 4.91 0.39 9.57
N GLU A 111 5.50 0.53 10.75
CA GLU A 111 6.54 -0.33 11.31
C GLU A 111 6.00 -1.48 12.18
N GLY A 112 4.69 -1.55 12.40
CA GLY A 112 4.04 -2.59 13.21
C GLY A 112 4.04 -2.32 14.71
N THR A 113 4.42 -1.12 15.13
CA THR A 113 4.40 -0.67 16.53
C THR A 113 2.99 -0.25 16.92
N GLN A 114 2.52 -0.71 18.08
CA GLN A 114 1.21 -0.34 18.59
C GLN A 114 1.08 1.17 18.82
N LEU A 115 -0.04 1.74 18.35
CA LEU A 115 -0.45 3.10 18.62
C LEU A 115 -1.27 3.12 19.93
N PRO A 116 -0.81 3.83 20.98
CA PRO A 116 -1.52 3.88 22.24
C PRO A 116 -2.86 4.62 22.09
N GLY A 117 -3.87 4.21 22.86
CA GLY A 117 -5.20 4.82 22.87
C GLY A 117 -6.17 4.26 21.83
N TYR A 118 -5.70 3.51 20.83
CA TYR A 118 -6.54 2.98 19.76
C TYR A 118 -6.65 1.45 19.83
N SER A 119 -7.59 0.96 20.63
CA SER A 119 -7.84 -0.47 20.80
C SER A 119 -9.31 -0.78 21.03
N GLN A 120 -9.76 -1.91 20.48
CA GLN A 120 -11.13 -2.39 20.62
C GLN A 120 -11.18 -3.89 20.89
N THR A 121 -12.29 -4.34 21.47
CA THR A 121 -12.58 -5.77 21.57
C THR A 121 -12.88 -6.34 20.18
N ILE A 122 -12.55 -7.60 19.93
CA ILE A 122 -12.72 -8.24 18.62
C ILE A 122 -14.18 -8.20 18.09
N GLY A 123 -15.17 -8.06 18.97
CA GLY A 123 -16.58 -7.88 18.59
C GLY A 123 -16.91 -6.51 18.01
N GLN A 124 -16.05 -5.51 18.22
CA GLN A 124 -16.25 -4.11 17.84
C GLN A 124 -15.29 -3.66 16.73
N THR A 125 -14.58 -4.59 16.08
CA THR A 125 -13.54 -4.27 15.10
C THR A 125 -14.01 -4.30 13.65
N ALA A 126 -15.31 -4.52 13.41
CA ALA A 126 -15.86 -4.67 12.06
C ALA A 126 -15.60 -3.44 11.16
N SER A 127 -15.63 -2.24 11.74
CA SER A 127 -15.34 -0.99 11.04
C SER A 127 -13.92 -0.47 11.25
N MET A 128 -13.08 -1.14 12.03
CA MET A 128 -11.76 -0.66 12.43
C MET A 128 -10.79 -0.63 11.24
N ASP A 129 -10.35 0.56 10.83
CA ASP A 129 -9.39 0.76 9.72
C ASP A 129 -8.10 1.49 10.15
N CYS A 130 -8.11 2.12 11.34
CA CYS A 130 -6.96 2.79 11.96
C CYS A 130 -6.35 3.95 11.14
N ARG A 131 -7.09 4.51 10.18
CA ARG A 131 -6.58 5.52 9.26
C ARG A 131 -6.21 6.83 9.98
N CYS A 132 -7.09 7.31 10.85
CA CYS A 132 -6.86 8.55 11.61
C CYS A 132 -5.67 8.42 12.56
N ALA A 133 -5.61 7.31 13.31
CA ALA A 133 -4.51 7.04 14.23
C ALA A 133 -3.14 7.03 13.54
N ARG A 134 -3.06 6.43 12.33
CA ARG A 134 -1.84 6.43 11.53
C ARG A 134 -1.49 7.79 10.96
N ASP A 135 -2.47 8.53 10.44
CA ASP A 135 -2.22 9.85 9.90
C ASP A 135 -1.74 10.82 10.99
N GLU A 136 -2.29 10.71 12.20
CA GLU A 136 -1.83 11.46 13.39
C GLU A 136 -0.38 11.12 13.73
N LYS A 137 -0.04 9.82 13.78
CA LYS A 137 1.34 9.36 14.02
C LYS A 137 2.31 9.88 12.96
N ASN A 138 1.92 9.78 11.68
CA ASN A 138 2.75 10.19 10.56
C ASN A 138 2.93 11.71 10.52
N TYR A 139 1.88 12.48 10.84
CA TYR A 139 1.99 13.93 10.98
C TYR A 139 2.90 14.32 12.15
N SER A 140 2.80 13.63 13.29
CA SER A 140 3.66 13.86 14.45
C SER A 140 5.15 13.65 14.13
N LYS A 141 5.48 12.71 13.24
CA LYS A 141 6.87 12.48 12.76
C LYS A 141 7.45 13.69 12.00
N THR A 142 6.61 14.57 11.45
CA THR A 142 7.08 15.76 10.70
C THR A 142 7.58 16.89 11.60
N GLY A 143 7.26 16.86 12.90
CA GLY A 143 7.54 17.95 13.83
C GLY A 143 6.69 19.21 13.64
N LEU A 144 5.77 19.21 12.67
CA LEU A 144 4.81 20.30 12.47
C LEU A 144 3.71 20.24 13.54
N LEU A 145 3.33 21.40 14.04
CA LEU A 145 2.24 21.57 15.00
C LEU A 145 1.04 22.24 14.33
N GLY A 146 -0.15 22.07 14.92
CA GLY A 146 -1.35 22.82 14.54
C GLY A 146 -2.37 22.08 13.69
N LYS A 147 -2.13 20.81 13.31
CA LYS A 147 -3.17 19.95 12.73
C LYS A 147 -3.85 19.17 13.84
N MET A 148 -5.15 19.39 14.02
CA MET A 148 -5.99 18.55 14.88
C MET A 148 -6.51 17.35 14.10
N PHE A 149 -6.39 16.17 14.71
CA PHE A 149 -7.00 14.94 14.25
C PHE A 149 -8.21 14.64 15.15
N ASN A 150 -9.38 14.43 14.54
CA ASN A 150 -10.58 13.98 15.24
C ASN A 150 -10.71 12.47 15.03
N CYS A 151 -9.99 11.69 15.84
CA CYS A 151 -10.01 10.23 15.78
C CYS A 151 -11.00 9.64 16.79
N GLN A 152 -11.60 8.51 16.44
CA GLN A 152 -12.37 7.66 17.35
C GLN A 152 -11.45 6.63 18.03
N ASP A 153 -11.92 5.97 19.09
CA ASP A 153 -11.13 4.96 19.83
C ASP A 153 -10.78 3.71 19.00
N ASN A 154 -11.51 3.45 17.90
CA ASN A 154 -11.15 2.42 16.93
C ASN A 154 -10.04 2.88 15.94
N GLY A 155 -9.55 4.10 16.07
CA GLY A 155 -8.51 4.68 15.22
C GLY A 155 -9.00 5.21 13.88
N ASN A 156 -10.31 5.19 13.61
CA ASN A 156 -10.89 5.78 12.41
C ASN A 156 -11.11 7.29 12.59
N TYR A 157 -11.36 7.99 11.49
CA TYR A 157 -11.82 9.37 11.56
C TYR A 157 -13.24 9.45 12.14
N SER A 158 -13.47 10.42 13.01
CA SER A 158 -14.82 10.80 13.47
C SER A 158 -15.71 11.15 12.27
N PRO A 159 -17.03 10.87 12.32
CA PRO A 159 -17.98 11.28 11.28
C PRO A 159 -18.21 12.78 11.22
N TYR A 160 -17.66 13.54 12.17
CA TYR A 160 -17.64 14.99 12.15
C TYR A 160 -16.32 15.55 12.68
N LYS A 161 -16.02 16.80 12.32
CA LYS A 161 -14.98 17.61 12.95
C LYS A 161 -15.44 19.05 13.17
N CYS A 162 -14.86 19.70 14.17
CA CYS A 162 -15.15 21.10 14.48
C CYS A 162 -13.91 21.96 14.29
N VAL A 163 -14.07 23.09 13.61
CA VAL A 163 -13.03 24.10 13.43
C VAL A 163 -13.54 25.39 14.04
N GLY A 164 -12.92 25.84 15.12
CA GLY A 164 -13.45 26.91 15.95
C GLY A 164 -14.80 26.50 16.57
N SER A 165 -15.85 27.28 16.34
CA SER A 165 -17.20 27.02 16.88
C SER A 165 -18.12 26.27 15.90
N VAL A 166 -17.63 25.92 14.72
CA VAL A 166 -18.44 25.33 13.64
C VAL A 166 -18.03 23.89 13.38
N CYS A 167 -19.02 23.01 13.28
CA CYS A 167 -18.84 21.58 13.07
C CYS A 167 -19.40 21.14 11.70
N PHE A 168 -18.71 20.19 11.07
CA PHE A 168 -18.98 19.68 9.74
C PHE A 168 -18.96 18.16 9.75
N CYS A 169 -19.75 17.53 8.87
CA CYS A 169 -19.60 16.11 8.62
C CYS A 169 -18.31 15.81 7.87
N THR A 170 -17.74 14.65 8.14
CA THR A 170 -16.51 14.17 7.53
C THR A 170 -16.68 12.80 6.92
N ASP A 171 -15.93 12.52 5.86
CA ASP A 171 -15.81 11.20 5.27
C ASP A 171 -14.86 10.28 6.06
N GLU A 172 -14.60 9.09 5.52
CA GLU A 172 -13.66 8.10 6.08
C GLU A 172 -12.21 8.59 6.15
N ASN A 173 -11.86 9.68 5.45
CA ASN A 173 -10.53 10.29 5.45
C ASN A 173 -10.46 11.57 6.30
N GLY A 174 -11.54 11.92 7.01
CA GLY A 174 -11.62 13.15 7.80
C GLY A 174 -11.78 14.42 6.97
N LEU A 175 -12.11 14.31 5.68
CA LEU A 175 -12.37 15.44 4.79
C LEU A 175 -13.82 15.90 4.94
N ILE A 176 -14.04 17.21 4.85
CA ILE A 176 -15.38 17.78 5.00
C ILE A 176 -16.27 17.30 3.85
N LYS A 177 -17.40 16.70 4.20
CA LYS A 177 -18.40 16.20 3.26
C LYS A 177 -19.63 17.10 3.31
N GLY A 178 -19.98 17.66 2.15
CA GLY A 178 -21.15 18.52 1.98
C GLY A 178 -20.96 19.92 2.57
N SER A 179 -22.06 20.68 2.61
CA SER A 179 -22.09 22.07 3.06
C SER A 179 -22.84 22.29 4.38
N LYS A 180 -23.50 21.24 4.93
CA LYS A 180 -24.21 21.33 6.20
C LYS A 180 -23.20 21.55 7.33
N MET A 181 -23.38 22.64 8.07
CA MET A 181 -22.59 23.00 9.22
C MET A 181 -23.48 23.46 10.36
N VAL A 182 -23.08 23.16 11.59
CA VAL A 182 -23.82 23.57 12.80
C VAL A 182 -22.85 24.21 13.78
N ASN A 183 -23.36 25.01 14.71
CA ASN A 183 -22.56 25.46 15.84
C ASN A 183 -22.30 24.30 16.80
N ILE A 184 -21.21 24.36 17.56
CA ILE A 184 -20.82 23.29 18.50
C ILE A 184 -21.90 22.97 19.54
N GLY A 185 -22.71 23.96 19.95
CA GLY A 185 -23.85 23.76 20.85
C GLY A 185 -25.01 22.96 20.23
N GLU A 186 -25.03 22.83 18.91
CA GLU A 186 -26.06 22.11 18.14
C GLU A 186 -25.49 20.84 17.50
N LEU A 187 -24.34 20.33 17.99
CA LEU A 187 -23.67 19.18 17.40
C LEU A 187 -24.58 17.94 17.29
N SER A 188 -25.50 17.73 18.24
CA SER A 188 -26.46 16.63 18.19
C SER A 188 -27.43 16.69 17.00
N SER A 189 -27.63 17.86 16.39
CA SER A 189 -28.45 18.05 15.18
C SER A 189 -27.69 17.71 13.88
N LEU A 190 -26.37 17.52 13.99
CA LEU A 190 -25.51 17.15 12.88
C LEU A 190 -25.55 15.63 12.67
N GLN A 191 -26.55 15.18 11.92
CA GLN A 191 -26.67 13.79 11.48
C GLN A 191 -25.69 13.49 10.35
N CYS A 192 -24.52 12.97 10.69
CA CYS A 192 -23.51 12.54 9.73
C CYS A 192 -23.63 11.03 9.46
N THR A 193 -23.50 10.65 8.20
CA THR A 193 -23.40 9.25 7.78
C THR A 193 -22.03 9.02 7.15
N GLN A 194 -21.26 8.11 7.78
CA GLN A 194 -20.05 7.52 7.23
C GLN A 194 -20.42 6.25 6.49
#